data_AF-A0A0A7LLX7-F1
#
_entry.id   AF-A0A0A7LLX7-F1
#
_cell.length_a   1.000
_cell.length_b   1.000
_cell.length_c   1.000
_cell.angle_alpha   90.00
_cell.angle_beta   90.00
_cell.angle_gamma   90.00
#
_symmetry.space_group_name_H-M   'P 1'
#
loop_
_entity.id
_entity.type
_entity.pdbx_description
1 polymer ?
#
loop_
_entity_poly.entity_id
_entity_poly.type
_entity_poly.pdbx_seq_one_letter_code
_entity_poly.pdbx_strand_id
1 'polypeptide(L)'
;MNDINITDWLNELAGEKLSSVVFVMDYLQLDFDGNRYTMYIWPEVIIEEKVFHFSGEQYRNKLCALITQVVKHVVYKERQSLEIHFVDGNQIRLSLNPNNPDIVAEIGIYTDASEAWMVLE
;
A
#
# COMPACT_ATOMS: atom_id res chain seq x y z
N MET A 1 -27.59 3.76 2.35
CA MET A 1 -26.19 3.78 2.79
C MET A 1 -25.43 3.66 1.49
N ASN A 2 -24.82 4.74 0.99
CA ASN A 2 -24.15 4.67 -0.30
C ASN A 2 -22.96 3.73 -0.13
N ASP A 3 -22.96 2.63 -0.87
CA ASP A 3 -21.79 1.78 -1.06
C ASP A 3 -20.75 2.63 -1.80
N ILE A 4 -19.94 3.38 -1.06
CA ILE A 4 -18.77 4.02 -1.66
C ILE A 4 -17.83 2.86 -2.00
N ASN A 5 -17.59 2.66 -3.28
CA ASN A 5 -16.80 1.54 -3.75
C ASN A 5 -15.35 1.75 -3.30
N ILE A 6 -14.71 0.72 -2.73
CA ILE A 6 -13.29 0.76 -2.35
C ILE A 6 -12.43 1.33 -3.48
N THR A 7 -12.77 1.00 -4.73
CA THR A 7 -12.07 1.49 -5.91
C THR A 7 -12.10 3.01 -6.04
N ASP A 8 -13.18 3.69 -5.63
CA ASP A 8 -13.28 5.14 -5.74
C ASP A 8 -12.30 5.85 -4.80
N TRP A 9 -12.16 5.37 -3.55
CA TRP A 9 -11.17 5.87 -2.58
C TRP A 9 -9.74 5.61 -3.06
N LEU A 10 -9.50 4.40 -3.56
CA LEU A 10 -8.16 4.02 -4.03
C LEU A 10 -7.73 4.81 -5.28
N ASN A 11 -8.69 5.27 -6.10
CA ASN A 11 -8.41 6.08 -7.27
C ASN A 11 -7.94 7.50 -6.90
N GLU A 12 -8.23 8.00 -5.70
CA GLU A 12 -7.78 9.33 -5.25
C GLU A 12 -6.26 9.43 -5.15
N LEU A 13 -5.56 8.30 -5.04
CA LEU A 13 -4.10 8.28 -5.02
C LEU A 13 -3.47 8.46 -6.40
N ALA A 14 -4.21 8.33 -7.49
CA ALA A 14 -3.63 8.48 -8.82
C ALA A 14 -3.13 9.92 -9.04
N GLY A 15 -1.84 10.07 -9.32
CA GLY A 15 -1.18 11.36 -9.43
C GLY A 15 -0.52 11.86 -8.14
N GLU A 16 -0.83 11.23 -6.99
CA GLU A 16 -0.19 11.56 -5.72
C GLU A 16 1.23 11.00 -5.63
N LYS A 17 2.02 11.59 -4.75
CA LYS A 17 3.44 11.25 -4.55
C LYS A 17 3.60 10.53 -3.22
N LEU A 18 4.36 9.43 -3.19
CA LEU A 18 4.76 8.82 -1.91
C LEU A 18 5.69 9.79 -1.17
N SER A 19 5.21 10.39 -0.10
CA SER A 19 5.89 11.47 0.62
C SER A 19 6.63 10.99 1.87
N SER A 20 6.13 9.95 2.55
CA SER A 20 6.88 9.27 3.60
C SER A 20 6.60 7.78 3.68
N VAL A 21 7.60 7.08 4.23
CA VAL A 21 7.55 5.67 4.62
C VAL A 21 7.89 5.61 6.10
N VAL A 22 6.93 5.21 6.93
CA VAL A 22 7.07 5.15 8.39
C VAL A 22 7.06 3.70 8.84
N PHE A 23 8.16 3.26 9.44
CA PHE A 23 8.24 1.93 10.03
C PHE A 23 7.91 2.01 11.51
N VAL A 24 6.85 1.34 11.92
CA VAL A 24 6.51 1.12 13.33
C VAL A 24 6.63 -0.36 13.61
N MET A 25 6.97 -0.71 14.85
CA MET A 25 7.35 -2.06 15.32
C MET A 25 6.74 -3.22 14.51
N ASP A 26 5.41 -3.22 14.37
CA ASP A 26 4.57 -4.25 13.78
C ASP A 26 3.74 -3.78 12.57
N TYR A 27 3.90 -2.54 12.11
CA TYR A 27 3.17 -2.02 10.96
C TYR A 27 3.95 -1.01 10.11
N LEU A 28 3.49 -0.83 8.89
CA LEU A 28 4.02 0.12 7.92
C LEU A 28 3.01 1.22 7.67
N GLN A 29 3.46 2.48 7.59
CA GLN A 29 2.65 3.55 7.01
C GLN A 29 3.29 4.11 5.75
N LEU A 30 2.45 4.36 4.74
CA LEU A 30 2.79 5.04 3.50
C LEU A 30 1.93 6.29 3.39
N ASP A 31 2.57 7.46 3.33
CA ASP A 31 1.87 8.74 3.22
C ASP A 31 1.97 9.29 1.79
N PHE A 32 0.88 9.90 1.33
CA PHE A 32 0.71 10.51 0.02
C PHE A 32 0.11 11.90 0.19
N ASP A 33 0.87 12.78 0.85
CA ASP A 33 0.55 14.20 1.08
C ASP A 33 -0.87 14.49 1.62
N GLY A 34 -1.33 13.64 2.54
CA GLY A 34 -2.63 13.74 3.20
C GLY A 34 -3.34 12.39 3.26
N ASN A 35 -3.26 11.63 2.17
CA ASN A 35 -3.74 10.25 2.13
C ASN A 35 -2.73 9.31 2.78
N ARG A 36 -3.19 8.26 3.47
CA ARG A 36 -2.32 7.32 4.19
C ARG A 36 -2.83 5.89 4.07
N TYR A 37 -1.91 4.96 3.84
CA TYR A 37 -2.12 3.56 4.17
C TYR A 37 -1.39 3.20 5.45
N THR A 38 -2.09 2.57 6.39
CA THR A 38 -1.50 1.81 7.48
C THR A 38 -1.66 0.33 7.17
N MET A 39 -0.57 -0.43 7.11
CA MET A 39 -0.56 -1.85 6.72
C MET A 39 -0.02 -2.70 7.88
N TYR A 40 -0.82 -3.67 8.32
CA TYR A 40 -0.48 -4.58 9.43
C TYR A 40 0.23 -5.86 8.98
N ILE A 41 0.28 -6.08 7.67
CA ILE A 41 1.18 -7.04 7.04
C ILE A 41 2.17 -6.29 6.14
N TRP A 42 3.35 -6.86 5.98
CA TRP A 42 4.40 -6.23 5.17
C TRP A 42 4.14 -6.45 3.68
N PRO A 43 3.98 -5.39 2.87
CA PRO A 43 3.79 -5.55 1.44
C PRO A 43 5.09 -6.00 0.77
N GLU A 44 4.96 -6.60 -0.41
CA GLU A 44 6.08 -6.79 -1.34
C GLU A 44 6.44 -5.46 -2.01
N VAL A 45 7.73 -5.25 -2.22
CA VAL A 45 8.25 -4.13 -3.03
C VAL A 45 8.81 -4.68 -4.33
N ILE A 46 8.38 -4.14 -5.46
CA ILE A 46 8.75 -4.62 -6.79
C ILE A 46 9.45 -3.48 -7.53
N ILE A 47 10.73 -3.68 -7.86
CA ILE A 47 11.57 -2.70 -8.56
C ILE A 47 12.34 -3.44 -9.64
N GLU A 48 12.28 -2.96 -10.89
CA GLU A 48 12.93 -3.62 -12.05
C GLU A 48 12.60 -5.13 -12.12
N GLU A 49 11.31 -5.47 -11.93
CA GLU A 49 10.78 -6.86 -11.92
C GLU A 49 11.31 -7.76 -10.78
N LYS A 50 12.13 -7.24 -9.86
CA LYS A 50 12.61 -7.97 -8.69
C LYS A 50 11.67 -7.74 -7.51
N VAL A 51 11.31 -8.83 -6.83
CA VAL A 51 10.46 -8.81 -5.64
C VAL A 51 11.35 -8.77 -4.39
N PHE A 52 11.05 -7.85 -3.48
CA PHE A 52 11.72 -7.70 -2.19
C PHE A 52 10.68 -7.91 -1.08
N HIS A 53 11.02 -8.79 -0.13
CA HIS A 53 10.17 -9.14 1.02
C HIS A 53 10.79 -8.61 2.32
N PHE A 54 9.97 -8.41 3.35
CA PHE A 54 10.37 -7.80 4.63
C PHE A 54 11.58 -8.46 5.31
N SER A 55 11.72 -9.78 5.19
CA SER A 55 12.85 -10.54 5.75
C SER A 55 14.19 -10.26 5.04
N GLY A 56 14.18 -9.62 3.87
CA GLY A 56 15.37 -9.30 3.11
C GLY A 56 16.05 -8.01 3.56
N GLU A 57 17.38 -8.02 3.67
CA GLU A 57 18.19 -6.88 4.12
C GLU A 57 17.97 -5.60 3.30
N GLN A 58 17.63 -5.74 2.01
CA GLN A 58 17.42 -4.61 1.11
C GLN A 58 15.99 -4.06 1.11
N TYR A 59 15.04 -4.73 1.76
CA TYR A 59 13.62 -4.38 1.70
C TYR A 59 13.36 -2.91 2.03
N ARG A 60 13.86 -2.45 3.18
CA ARG A 60 13.65 -1.08 3.66
C ARG A 60 14.29 -0.06 2.73
N ASN A 61 15.49 -0.34 2.22
CA ASN A 61 16.16 0.52 1.25
C ASN A 61 15.35 0.66 -0.04
N LYS A 62 14.80 -0.45 -0.53
CA LYS A 62 13.96 -0.48 -1.73
C LYS A 62 12.63 0.23 -1.54
N LEU A 63 12.00 0.07 -0.38
CA LEU A 63 10.77 0.81 -0.05
C LEU A 63 11.04 2.32 0.04
N CYS A 64 12.10 2.74 0.72
CA CYS A 64 12.48 4.16 0.80
C CYS A 64 12.88 4.76 -0.57
N ALA A 65 13.42 3.95 -1.49
CA ALA A 65 13.71 4.41 -2.85
C ALA A 65 12.47 4.77 -3.67
N LEU A 66 11.27 4.38 -3.20
CA LEU A 66 10.00 4.79 -3.79
C LEU A 66 9.54 6.17 -3.32
N ILE A 67 10.13 6.73 -2.26
CA ILE A 67 9.82 8.09 -1.83
C ILE A 67 10.07 9.02 -3.00
N THR A 68 9.15 9.95 -3.19
CA THR A 68 9.04 10.87 -4.32
C THR A 68 8.51 10.34 -5.64
N GLN A 69 8.27 9.05 -5.76
CA GLN A 69 7.63 8.51 -6.96
C GLN A 69 6.13 8.82 -6.98
N VAL A 70 5.63 9.06 -8.19
CA VAL A 70 4.23 9.39 -8.46
C VAL A 70 3.45 8.10 -8.71
N VAL A 71 2.31 7.96 -8.05
CA VAL A 71 1.37 6.86 -8.26
C VAL A 71 0.71 7.02 -9.63
N LYS A 72 0.80 5.99 -10.45
CA LYS A 72 0.13 5.90 -11.75
C LYS A 72 -1.32 5.47 -11.59
N HIS A 73 -1.55 4.41 -10.83
CA HIS A 73 -2.89 3.88 -10.52
C HIS A 73 -2.80 2.87 -9.38
N VAL A 74 -3.94 2.54 -8.79
CA VAL A 74 -4.09 1.49 -7.80
C VAL A 74 -4.97 0.38 -8.37
N VAL A 75 -4.58 -0.88 -8.16
CA VAL A 75 -5.35 -2.05 -8.55
C VAL A 75 -5.78 -2.79 -7.30
N TYR A 76 -7.09 -2.92 -7.10
CA TYR A 76 -7.67 -3.74 -6.06
C TYR A 76 -8.22 -5.03 -6.66
N LYS A 77 -7.73 -6.17 -6.17
CA LYS A 77 -8.21 -7.50 -6.49
C LYS A 77 -8.74 -8.11 -5.21
N GLU A 78 -10.06 -8.14 -5.10
CA GLU A 78 -10.77 -8.66 -3.93
C GLU A 78 -10.21 -10.03 -3.50
N ARG A 79 -9.88 -10.15 -2.20
CA ARG A 79 -9.31 -11.37 -1.58
C ARG A 79 -8.02 -11.87 -2.24
N GLN A 80 -7.30 -11.01 -2.98
CA GLN A 80 -6.05 -11.36 -3.65
C GLN A 80 -4.95 -10.35 -3.34
N SER A 81 -5.11 -9.10 -3.76
CA SER A 81 -4.07 -8.08 -3.60
C SER A 81 -4.60 -6.65 -3.70
N LEU A 82 -3.91 -5.74 -3.00
CA LEU A 82 -3.93 -4.31 -3.26
C LEU A 82 -2.57 -3.93 -3.86
N GLU A 83 -2.57 -3.25 -4.99
CA GLU A 83 -1.37 -2.95 -5.75
C GLU A 83 -1.28 -1.46 -6.07
N ILE A 84 -0.22 -0.80 -5.60
CA ILE A 84 0.08 0.60 -5.93
C ILE A 84 1.15 0.58 -7.01
N HIS A 85 0.82 1.09 -8.20
CA HIS A 85 1.71 1.13 -9.35
C HIS A 85 2.24 2.54 -9.53
N PHE A 86 3.56 2.71 -9.63
CA PHE A 86 4.21 4.00 -9.85
C PHE A 86 4.46 4.26 -11.33
N VAL A 87 4.61 5.54 -11.70
CA VAL A 87 4.90 5.96 -13.09
C VAL A 87 6.19 5.34 -13.62
N ASP A 88 7.19 5.18 -12.75
CA ASP A 88 8.51 4.63 -13.08
C ASP A 88 8.50 3.09 -13.24
N GLY A 89 7.32 2.45 -13.15
CA GLY A 89 7.14 1.00 -13.31
C GLY A 89 7.40 0.18 -12.04
N ASN A 90 7.74 0.84 -10.92
CA ASN A 90 7.83 0.20 -9.62
C ASN A 90 6.46 -0.06 -9.02
N GLN A 91 6.38 -0.97 -8.06
CA GLN A 91 5.12 -1.37 -7.45
C GLN A 91 5.28 -1.69 -5.95
N ILE A 92 4.25 -1.36 -5.17
CA ILE A 92 4.01 -1.93 -3.82
C ILE A 92 2.82 -2.86 -3.94
N ARG A 93 2.93 -4.09 -3.41
CA ARG A 93 1.87 -5.09 -3.46
C ARG A 93 1.59 -5.66 -2.08
N LEU A 94 0.38 -5.41 -1.59
CA LEU A 94 -0.13 -5.96 -0.34
C LEU A 94 -0.99 -7.18 -0.64
N SER A 95 -0.72 -8.30 0.02
CA SER A 95 -1.53 -9.52 -0.13
C SER A 95 -2.86 -9.36 0.59
N LEU A 96 -3.98 -9.59 -0.10
CA LEU A 96 -5.32 -9.65 0.51
C LEU A 96 -5.83 -11.09 0.59
N ASN A 97 -4.95 -12.08 0.38
CA ASN A 97 -5.36 -13.47 0.36
C ASN A 97 -5.66 -13.96 1.79
N PRO A 98 -6.90 -14.36 2.12
CA PRO A 98 -7.28 -14.78 3.47
C PRO A 98 -6.55 -16.06 3.96
N ASN A 99 -5.89 -16.79 3.06
CA ASN A 99 -5.05 -17.93 3.41
C ASN A 99 -3.59 -17.55 3.71
N ASN A 100 -3.24 -16.25 3.64
CA ASN A 100 -1.93 -15.77 4.03
C ASN A 100 -1.75 -15.98 5.54
N PRO A 101 -0.77 -16.79 5.99
CA PRO A 101 -0.60 -17.08 7.43
C PRO A 101 -0.25 -15.83 8.26
N ASP A 102 0.22 -14.76 7.62
CA ASP A 102 0.53 -13.49 8.29
C ASP A 102 -0.74 -12.64 8.54
N ILE A 103 -1.89 -13.00 7.93
CA ILE A 103 -3.16 -12.30 8.12
C ILE A 103 -3.94 -12.98 9.25
N VAL A 104 -4.04 -12.28 10.39
CA VAL A 104 -4.74 -12.77 11.59
C VAL A 104 -6.11 -12.12 11.81
N ALA A 105 -6.32 -10.90 11.32
CA ALA A 105 -7.61 -10.20 11.39
C ALA A 105 -7.71 -9.10 10.31
N GLU A 106 -7.09 -7.96 10.58
CA GLU A 106 -7.13 -6.78 9.71
C GLU A 106 -5.83 -6.66 8.90
N ILE A 107 -5.95 -6.29 7.63
CA ILE A 107 -4.80 -6.20 6.72
C ILE A 107 -4.22 -4.79 6.72
N GLY A 108 -5.09 -3.78 6.80
CA GLY A 108 -4.70 -2.39 6.89
C GLY A 108 -5.88 -1.43 6.92
N ILE A 109 -5.56 -0.15 6.96
CA ILE A 109 -6.51 0.97 6.95
C ILE A 109 -6.05 1.96 5.88
N TYR A 110 -6.99 2.47 5.09
CA TYR A 110 -6.79 3.66 4.29
C TYR A 110 -7.46 4.85 4.98
N THR A 111 -6.73 5.96 5.06
CA THR A 111 -7.23 7.25 5.55
C THR A 111 -7.04 8.28 4.45
N ASP A 112 -8.10 8.98 4.08
CA ASP A 112 -8.04 10.05 3.08
C ASP A 112 -7.59 11.38 3.71
N ALA A 113 -7.33 12.38 2.86
CA ALA A 113 -6.93 13.72 3.31
C ALA A 113 -8.01 14.46 4.14
N SER A 114 -9.24 13.96 4.18
CA SER A 114 -10.33 14.48 5.01
C SER A 114 -10.47 13.77 6.36
N GLU A 115 -9.54 12.85 6.68
CA GLU A 115 -9.54 11.98 7.85
C GLU A 115 -10.68 10.94 7.88
N ALA A 116 -11.36 10.76 6.75
CA ALA A 116 -12.27 9.64 6.59
C ALA A 116 -11.46 8.36 6.34
N TRP A 117 -11.95 7.22 6.82
CA TRP A 117 -11.17 5.98 6.82
C TRP A 117 -11.99 4.76 6.44
N MET A 118 -11.28 3.74 5.95
CA MET A 118 -11.85 2.44 5.64
C MET A 118 -10.86 1.31 5.94
N VAL A 119 -11.39 0.13 6.27
CA VAL A 119 -10.61 -1.08 6.52
C VAL A 119 -10.34 -1.81 5.20
N LEU A 120 -9.14 -2.37 5.09
CA LEU A 120 -8.75 -3.30 4.05
C LEU A 120 -8.86 -4.73 4.60
N GLU A 121 -9.73 -5.53 3.99
CA GLU A 121 -10.02 -6.94 4.33
C GLU A 121 -9.81 -7.88 3.13
#